data_AF-A0A7X9HKL6-F1
#
_entry.id   AF-A0A7X9HKL6-F1
#
_cell.length_a   1.000
_cell.length_b   1.000
_cell.length_c   1.000
_cell.angle_alpha   90.00
_cell.angle_beta   90.00
_cell.angle_gamma   90.00
#
_symmetry.space_group_name_H-M   'P 1'
#
loop_
_entity.id
_entity.type
_entity.pdbx_description
1 polymer ?
#
loop_
_entity_poly.entity_id
_entity_poly.type
_entity_poly.pdbx_seq_one_letter_code
_entity_poly.pdbx_strand_id
1 'polypeptide(L)'
;MKITICLMVLALSLSLAACSSGGEAGCRVDTDCPSGRYCAILSGDCVYDCVLASDCPERYRCTGRGRCELGCSITHGGVEDCDGVDNDCDGDTDEDLSPRSCERTNSYGTCTGTETCVSTAWQCDALVPAREICDGVDNNCDGQTDEGFNSGQPCSGEGACPDGVWECVDSTGQRCSTLPGGSDDRSSAEVCDGVDNDCDGETDEDIPPLDECELGAAAHDGKDNNCNGVPDEPGCMVRVPYTLEGFVVLIDKYEATVFENADCTGQRFGEEKSSYDYPAGWPPNDTSVTVTLYACSLPGLRPSRNLTWYQARRACQASGKRLCTKRDWSMACGADWDGSNFQYPYADRVYSPTACNTFTRLVGDTVASGSLDTCRSRIGSYDQSGNLWEWTDSPCEKDAAKRSVQGGAYECWTQTTSGWEACDFDDPDQRRTDIEQRHQCQYPMTYTDYCDSPLTANATMGFRCCWDPP
;
A
#
# COMPACT_ATOMS: atom_id res chain seq x y z
N MET A 1 1.47 -6.61 117.70
CA MET A 1 2.44 -5.54 117.39
C MET A 1 1.63 -4.34 116.93
N LYS A 2 1.12 -3.44 117.79
CA LYS A 2 1.80 -2.43 118.66
C LYS A 2 2.89 -1.71 117.87
N ILE A 3 2.68 -0.47 117.43
CA ILE A 3 2.84 0.81 118.18
C ILE A 3 1.89 1.84 117.49
N THR A 4 0.80 2.39 118.06
CA THR A 4 0.65 3.36 119.19
C THR A 4 1.44 4.66 118.89
N ILE A 5 0.88 5.86 118.81
CA ILE A 5 0.48 6.65 119.99
C ILE A 5 -0.36 7.84 119.52
N CYS A 6 -1.54 7.88 120.14
CA CYS A 6 -2.44 9.01 120.32
C CYS A 6 -1.83 10.01 121.32
N LEU A 7 -2.03 11.31 121.12
CA LEU A 7 -2.57 12.28 122.11
C LEU A 7 -2.25 13.70 121.60
N MET A 8 -3.26 14.51 121.25
CA MET A 8 -4.06 15.35 122.16
C MET A 8 -3.21 16.31 123.01
N VAL A 9 -3.50 17.62 122.88
CA VAL A 9 -3.81 18.57 123.97
C VAL A 9 -3.35 19.99 123.64
N LEU A 10 -4.38 20.83 123.42
CA LEU A 10 -4.58 22.20 123.89
C LEU A 10 -3.47 23.27 123.77
N ALA A 11 -3.88 24.38 123.14
CA ALA A 11 -4.16 25.67 123.78
C ALA A 11 -3.32 26.90 123.35
N LEU A 12 -4.11 27.97 123.15
CA LEU A 12 -3.81 29.40 123.27
C LEU A 12 -3.01 30.05 122.11
N SER A 13 -3.68 30.77 121.19
CA SER A 13 -4.24 32.14 121.30
C SER A 13 -3.22 33.19 120.85
N LEU A 14 -3.38 33.82 119.68
CA LEU A 14 -3.81 35.22 119.41
C LEU A 14 -3.31 35.46 117.95
N SER A 15 -3.91 36.22 117.02
CA SER A 15 -5.03 37.15 117.00
C SER A 15 -5.17 37.69 115.55
N LEU A 16 -6.41 37.71 115.05
CA LEU A 16 -7.07 38.73 114.18
C LEU A 16 -6.36 39.20 112.88
N ALA A 17 -7.02 39.28 111.71
CA ALA A 17 -8.36 39.78 111.48
C ALA A 17 -9.03 39.32 110.16
N ALA A 18 -10.34 39.14 110.26
CA ALA A 18 -11.40 39.28 109.24
C ALA A 18 -11.47 38.27 108.09
N CYS A 19 -12.23 37.19 108.31
CA CYS A 19 -13.02 36.55 107.26
C CYS A 19 -14.34 35.98 107.83
N SER A 20 -15.38 36.11 107.01
CA SER A 20 -16.59 35.28 106.93
C SER A 20 -17.76 35.46 107.90
N SER A 21 -18.92 35.71 107.28
CA SER A 21 -20.08 34.82 107.35
C SER A 21 -20.67 34.78 105.94
N GLY A 22 -20.91 33.69 105.22
CA GLY A 22 -20.99 32.25 105.46
C GLY A 22 -21.88 31.73 104.32
N GLY A 23 -21.45 30.76 103.53
CA GLY A 23 -22.06 29.44 103.58
C GLY A 23 -22.05 28.78 102.20
N GLU A 24 -21.83 27.47 102.22
CA GLU A 24 -21.76 26.52 101.11
C GLU A 24 -22.94 26.63 100.15
N ALA A 25 -22.70 26.55 98.83
CA ALA A 25 -23.76 26.39 97.84
C ALA A 25 -23.27 25.46 96.72
N GLY A 26 -23.43 24.15 96.92
CA GLY A 26 -23.67 23.27 95.80
C GLY A 26 -25.07 23.53 95.24
N CYS A 27 -25.26 23.39 93.94
CA CYS A 27 -26.53 23.63 93.25
C CYS A 27 -27.37 22.34 93.20
N ARG A 28 -28.69 22.47 93.05
CA ARG A 28 -29.60 21.34 92.74
C ARG A 28 -30.38 21.52 91.45
N VAL A 29 -30.66 22.76 91.08
CA VAL A 29 -31.31 23.16 89.84
C VAL A 29 -30.56 24.37 89.25
N ASP A 30 -30.71 24.60 87.96
CA ASP A 30 -29.91 25.62 87.24
C ASP A 30 -30.13 27.04 87.77
N THR A 31 -31.28 27.31 88.38
CA THR A 31 -31.59 28.61 89.01
C THR A 31 -30.79 28.89 90.27
N ASP A 32 -30.17 27.87 90.86
CA ASP A 32 -29.27 28.02 92.01
C ASP A 32 -27.88 28.55 91.59
N CYS A 33 -27.62 28.59 90.28
CA CYS A 33 -26.34 29.02 89.73
C CYS A 33 -26.36 30.49 89.26
N PRO A 34 -25.22 31.21 89.37
CA PRO A 34 -25.07 32.54 88.80
C PRO A 34 -25.39 32.55 87.30
N SER A 35 -25.92 33.66 86.79
CA SER A 35 -26.33 33.79 85.40
C SER A 35 -25.25 33.32 84.41
N GLY A 36 -25.60 32.35 83.56
CA GLY A 36 -24.69 31.74 82.58
C GLY A 36 -24.12 30.38 82.99
N ARG A 37 -24.37 29.90 84.22
CA ARG A 37 -23.95 28.56 84.67
C ARG A 37 -25.17 27.70 84.97
N TYR A 38 -25.06 26.39 84.78
CA TYR A 38 -26.09 25.42 85.09
C TYR A 38 -25.58 24.38 86.09
N CYS A 39 -26.50 23.63 86.70
CA CYS A 39 -26.14 22.73 87.76
C CYS A 39 -25.74 21.35 87.23
N ALA A 40 -24.47 20.95 87.42
CA ALA A 40 -24.03 19.60 87.15
C ALA A 40 -24.60 18.66 88.24
N ILE A 41 -25.76 18.06 87.98
CA ILE A 41 -26.55 17.25 88.94
C ILE A 41 -25.73 16.17 89.65
N LEU A 42 -24.67 15.65 89.01
CA LEU A 42 -23.80 14.62 89.57
C LEU A 42 -22.69 15.14 90.51
N SER A 43 -22.15 16.34 90.27
CA SER A 43 -21.10 16.93 91.11
C SER A 43 -21.63 17.98 92.09
N GLY A 44 -22.80 18.55 91.82
CA GLY A 44 -23.40 19.65 92.60
C GLY A 44 -22.74 21.00 92.34
N ASP A 45 -21.95 21.15 91.27
CA ASP A 45 -21.24 22.38 90.92
C ASP A 45 -21.88 23.11 89.73
N CYS A 46 -21.74 24.44 89.71
CA CYS A 46 -22.20 25.28 88.61
C CYS A 46 -21.16 25.35 87.47
N VAL A 47 -21.47 24.80 86.29
CA VAL A 47 -20.58 24.69 85.11
C VAL A 47 -21.13 25.41 83.87
N TYR A 48 -20.30 25.59 82.83
CA TYR A 48 -20.69 26.13 81.51
C TYR A 48 -20.88 24.97 80.51
N ASP A 49 -21.78 25.14 79.53
CA ASP A 49 -22.02 24.18 78.43
C ASP A 49 -20.82 24.11 77.48
N CYS A 50 -20.12 25.25 77.31
CA CYS A 50 -18.96 25.40 76.45
C CYS A 50 -18.06 26.53 76.96
N VAL A 51 -16.75 26.42 76.74
CA VAL A 51 -15.77 27.48 76.99
C VAL A 51 -15.16 27.97 75.67
N LEU A 52 -15.01 27.06 74.71
CA LEU A 52 -14.60 27.33 73.33
C LEU A 52 -15.73 26.93 72.36
N ALA A 53 -15.73 27.50 71.16
CA ALA A 53 -16.73 27.17 70.14
C ALA A 53 -16.72 25.68 69.74
N SER A 54 -15.55 25.02 69.84
CA SER A 54 -15.36 23.58 69.57
C SER A 54 -16.03 22.64 70.57
N ASP A 55 -16.51 23.15 71.70
CA ASP A 55 -17.17 22.34 72.73
C ASP A 55 -18.66 22.07 72.39
N CYS A 56 -19.20 22.71 71.35
CA CYS A 56 -20.59 22.58 70.92
C CYS A 56 -20.76 21.59 69.76
N PRO A 57 -21.89 20.83 69.70
CA PRO A 57 -22.24 20.00 68.54
C PRO A 57 -22.43 20.81 67.25
N GLU A 58 -22.36 20.15 66.09
CA GLU A 58 -22.65 20.77 64.80
C GLU A 58 -24.00 21.53 64.81
N ARG A 59 -24.03 22.73 64.21
CA ARG A 59 -25.14 23.71 64.22
C ARG A 59 -25.36 24.47 65.53
N TYR A 60 -24.47 24.35 66.51
CA TYR A 60 -24.53 25.12 67.76
C TYR A 60 -23.24 25.93 67.96
N ARG A 61 -23.38 27.19 68.36
CA ARG A 61 -22.26 28.07 68.71
C ARG A 61 -22.23 28.37 70.20
N CYS A 62 -21.03 28.53 70.74
CA CYS A 62 -20.85 28.93 72.13
C CYS A 62 -21.12 30.43 72.31
N THR A 63 -22.19 30.76 73.02
CA THR A 63 -22.50 32.17 73.35
C THR A 63 -21.52 32.72 74.39
N GLY A 64 -21.36 34.05 74.46
CA GLY A 64 -20.54 34.71 75.49
C GLY A 64 -21.00 34.48 76.95
N ARG A 65 -22.07 33.72 77.15
CA ARG A 65 -22.56 33.24 78.45
C ARG A 65 -22.27 31.74 78.68
N GLY A 66 -21.48 31.11 77.82
CA GLY A 66 -21.06 29.71 77.95
C GLY A 66 -22.17 28.70 77.68
N ARG A 67 -23.10 29.02 76.75
CA ARG A 67 -24.20 28.15 76.32
C ARG A 67 -24.08 27.81 74.84
N CYS A 68 -24.24 26.55 74.48
CA CYS A 68 -24.39 26.13 73.09
C CYS A 68 -25.81 26.49 72.63
N GLU A 69 -25.93 27.46 71.74
CA GLU A 69 -27.20 27.85 71.11
C GLU A 69 -27.16 27.57 69.62
N LEU A 70 -28.32 27.27 69.04
CA LEU A 70 -28.46 27.04 67.61
C LEU A 70 -27.93 28.26 66.84
N GLY A 71 -26.93 28.04 66.00
CA GLY A 71 -26.25 29.09 65.26
C GLY A 71 -24.93 28.61 64.67
N CYS A 72 -24.63 29.06 63.46
CA CYS A 72 -23.34 28.89 62.82
C CYS A 72 -22.39 30.05 63.24
N SER A 73 -21.08 29.85 63.07
CA SER A 73 -20.07 30.87 63.30
C SER A 73 -19.62 31.41 61.94
N ILE A 74 -19.90 32.69 61.67
CA ILE A 74 -19.50 33.33 60.43
C ILE A 74 -17.99 33.19 60.23
N THR A 75 -17.60 32.47 59.19
CA THR A 75 -16.23 32.26 58.72
C THR A 75 -16.01 33.05 57.42
N HIS A 76 -14.75 33.28 57.02
CA HIS A 76 -14.40 34.09 55.83
C HIS A 76 -15.04 35.50 55.74
N GLY A 77 -15.51 36.05 56.86
CA GLY A 77 -16.18 37.36 56.89
C GLY A 77 -17.64 37.34 56.38
N GLY A 78 -18.26 36.15 56.27
CA GLY A 78 -19.62 35.97 55.75
C GLY A 78 -19.68 35.92 54.24
N VAL A 79 -18.63 35.39 53.61
CA VAL A 79 -18.55 35.13 52.17
C VAL A 79 -18.25 33.65 52.01
N GLU A 80 -19.04 32.97 51.19
CA GLU A 80 -18.87 31.55 50.91
C GLU A 80 -17.51 31.22 50.28
N ASP A 81 -16.94 30.09 50.71
CA ASP A 81 -15.75 29.49 50.13
C ASP A 81 -16.00 27.98 49.98
N CYS A 82 -15.28 27.31 49.08
CA CYS A 82 -15.45 25.88 48.85
C CYS A 82 -14.67 25.06 49.90
N ASP A 83 -15.18 25.01 51.12
CA ASP A 83 -14.55 24.30 52.24
C ASP A 83 -15.53 23.39 53.01
N GLY A 84 -16.78 23.30 52.55
CA GLY A 84 -17.82 22.50 53.19
C GLY A 84 -18.35 23.13 54.48
N VAL A 85 -18.11 24.43 54.68
CA VAL A 85 -18.62 25.20 55.81
C VAL A 85 -19.56 26.28 55.29
N ASP A 86 -20.76 26.34 55.87
CA ASP A 86 -21.71 27.44 55.74
C ASP A 86 -21.09 28.71 56.35
N ASN A 87 -20.50 29.58 55.53
CA ASN A 87 -19.64 30.66 55.99
C ASN A 87 -20.41 31.93 56.36
N ASP A 88 -21.60 32.13 55.78
CA ASP A 88 -22.50 33.24 56.06
C ASP A 88 -23.70 32.88 56.97
N CYS A 89 -23.85 31.59 57.27
CA CYS A 89 -24.86 31.00 58.15
C CYS A 89 -26.30 31.10 57.61
N ASP A 90 -26.50 31.09 56.29
CA ASP A 90 -27.83 31.12 55.68
C ASP A 90 -28.53 29.74 55.62
N GLY A 91 -27.76 28.67 55.84
CA GLY A 91 -28.23 27.28 55.96
C GLY A 91 -27.95 26.39 54.75
N ASP A 92 -27.40 26.94 53.66
CA ASP A 92 -26.81 26.16 52.57
C ASP A 92 -25.29 26.02 52.80
N THR A 93 -24.58 25.31 51.92
CA THR A 93 -23.12 25.16 52.05
C THR A 93 -22.48 25.20 50.67
N ASP A 94 -21.40 25.97 50.55
CA ASP A 94 -20.65 26.18 49.30
C ASP A 94 -21.53 26.77 48.17
N GLU A 95 -22.53 27.59 48.50
CA GLU A 95 -23.42 28.30 47.56
C GLU A 95 -22.88 29.66 47.11
N ASP A 96 -23.51 30.25 46.10
CA ASP A 96 -23.14 31.55 45.52
C ASP A 96 -21.65 31.71 45.14
N LEU A 97 -20.95 30.59 44.96
CA LEU A 97 -19.56 30.53 44.55
C LEU A 97 -19.40 30.91 43.08
N SER A 98 -18.63 31.96 42.83
CA SER A 98 -18.22 32.33 41.48
C SER A 98 -17.07 31.41 41.02
N PRO A 99 -17.14 30.85 39.79
CA PRO A 99 -16.04 30.08 39.24
C PRO A 99 -14.75 30.89 39.21
N ARG A 100 -13.63 30.25 39.57
CA ARG A 100 -12.31 30.89 39.65
C ARG A 100 -11.47 30.45 38.45
N SER A 101 -10.57 31.31 37.96
CA SER A 101 -9.60 30.89 36.94
C SER A 101 -8.54 30.00 37.57
N CYS A 102 -8.15 28.93 36.88
CA CYS A 102 -7.11 28.02 37.32
C CYS A 102 -6.09 27.74 36.21
N GLU A 103 -4.92 27.26 36.60
CA GLU A 103 -3.83 26.93 35.68
C GLU A 103 -3.17 25.60 36.05
N ARG A 104 -2.89 24.76 35.06
CA ARG A 104 -2.08 23.55 35.20
C ARG A 104 -0.79 23.71 34.42
N THR A 105 0.34 23.69 35.14
CA THR A 105 1.69 23.87 34.57
C THR A 105 2.53 22.61 34.71
N ASN A 106 3.24 22.22 33.67
CA ASN A 106 4.32 21.21 33.75
C ASN A 106 5.44 21.54 32.73
N SER A 107 6.24 20.55 32.35
CA SER A 107 7.34 20.73 31.39
C SER A 107 6.89 20.98 29.94
N TYR A 108 5.63 20.69 29.59
CA TYR A 108 5.08 20.89 28.25
C TYR A 108 4.47 22.28 28.07
N GLY A 109 3.79 22.81 29.09
CA GLY A 109 3.23 24.16 29.01
C GLY A 109 2.33 24.51 30.19
N THR A 110 1.44 25.48 29.98
CA THR A 110 0.50 25.98 30.99
C THR A 110 -0.91 26.09 30.40
N CYS A 111 -1.80 25.18 30.80
CA CYS A 111 -3.19 25.20 30.38
C CYS A 111 -4.04 25.97 31.39
N THR A 112 -4.85 26.91 30.92
CA THR A 112 -5.82 27.64 31.73
C THR A 112 -7.17 26.94 31.72
N GLY A 113 -7.92 27.03 32.80
CA GLY A 113 -9.28 26.53 32.91
C GLY A 113 -10.08 27.27 33.97
N THR A 114 -11.21 26.70 34.32
CA THR A 114 -12.09 27.15 35.37
C THR A 114 -12.13 26.12 36.50
N GLU A 115 -11.93 26.60 37.72
CA GLU A 115 -12.15 25.84 38.94
C GLU A 115 -13.60 25.98 39.39
N THR A 116 -14.27 24.85 39.58
CA THR A 116 -15.60 24.75 40.18
C THR A 116 -15.54 24.00 41.50
N CYS A 117 -16.38 24.38 42.46
CA CYS A 117 -16.49 23.65 43.71
C CYS A 117 -17.17 22.30 43.47
N VAL A 118 -16.43 21.21 43.65
CA VAL A 118 -16.93 19.83 43.54
C VAL A 118 -16.57 19.10 44.82
N SER A 119 -17.58 18.64 45.56
CA SER A 119 -17.40 17.90 46.82
C SER A 119 -16.42 18.59 47.78
N THR A 120 -16.73 19.84 48.15
CA THR A 120 -15.97 20.66 49.12
C THR A 120 -14.51 20.88 48.76
N ALA A 121 -14.18 20.85 47.46
CA ALA A 121 -12.86 21.18 46.94
C ALA A 121 -12.95 21.87 45.57
N TRP A 122 -12.07 22.85 45.34
CA TRP A 122 -11.90 23.46 44.02
C TRP A 122 -11.28 22.44 43.05
N GLN A 123 -11.98 22.13 41.97
CA GLN A 123 -11.51 21.23 40.92
C GLN A 123 -11.33 22.00 39.60
N CYS A 124 -10.09 22.04 39.12
CA CYS A 124 -9.71 22.68 37.86
C CYS A 124 -10.00 21.77 36.66
N ASP A 125 -10.71 22.30 35.67
CA ASP A 125 -11.02 21.60 34.41
C ASP A 125 -9.94 21.78 33.32
N ALA A 126 -8.88 22.56 33.59
CA ALA A 126 -7.79 22.74 32.65
C ALA A 126 -7.16 21.39 32.26
N LEU A 127 -6.80 21.26 30.97
CA LEU A 127 -6.08 20.11 30.45
C LEU A 127 -4.74 19.93 31.19
N VAL A 128 -4.26 18.69 31.28
CA VAL A 128 -2.87 18.46 31.70
C VAL A 128 -2.02 18.72 30.47
N PRO A 129 -1.12 19.71 30.46
CA PRO A 129 -0.28 19.94 29.29
C PRO A 129 0.49 18.66 28.95
N ALA A 130 0.46 18.22 27.70
CA ALA A 130 1.10 17.01 27.22
C ALA A 130 1.92 17.32 25.96
N ARG A 131 2.57 16.31 25.39
CA ARG A 131 3.15 16.46 24.04
C ARG A 131 1.99 16.50 23.04
N GLU A 132 2.11 17.34 22.02
CA GLU A 132 1.19 17.33 20.88
C GLU A 132 1.08 15.95 20.24
N ILE A 133 -0.17 15.64 19.91
CA ILE A 133 -0.57 14.59 19.00
C ILE A 133 -1.48 15.22 17.95
N CYS A 134 -1.62 14.60 16.79
CA CYS A 134 -2.47 15.12 15.73
C CYS A 134 -3.95 14.77 16.02
N ASP A 135 -4.56 15.46 16.97
CA ASP A 135 -5.95 15.23 17.42
C ASP A 135 -6.84 16.47 17.32
N GLY A 136 -6.33 17.58 16.79
CA GLY A 136 -7.03 18.85 16.66
C GLY A 136 -7.16 19.62 17.96
N VAL A 137 -6.43 19.23 19.01
CA VAL A 137 -6.39 19.89 20.31
C VAL A 137 -4.98 20.39 20.59
N ASP A 138 -4.86 21.63 21.05
CA ASP A 138 -3.60 22.15 21.61
C ASP A 138 -3.30 21.43 22.94
N ASN A 139 -2.52 20.34 22.88
CA ASN A 139 -2.32 19.48 24.05
C ASN A 139 -1.34 20.10 25.05
N ASN A 140 -0.45 20.99 24.63
CA ASN A 140 0.57 21.64 25.44
C ASN A 140 0.19 23.08 25.86
N CYS A 141 -0.89 23.60 25.29
CA CYS A 141 -1.44 24.93 25.54
C CYS A 141 -0.48 26.07 25.19
N ASP A 142 0.30 25.94 24.10
CA ASP A 142 1.19 26.99 23.60
C ASP A 142 0.50 27.99 22.65
N GLY A 143 -0.77 27.75 22.31
CA GLY A 143 -1.59 28.57 21.43
C GLY A 143 -1.54 28.15 19.96
N GLN A 144 -0.84 27.08 19.61
CA GLN A 144 -0.89 26.41 18.32
C GLN A 144 -1.60 25.06 18.46
N THR A 145 -2.13 24.54 17.36
CA THR A 145 -2.84 23.25 17.35
C THR A 145 -2.07 22.28 16.47
N ASP A 146 -1.81 21.08 17.00
CA ASP A 146 -1.07 20.00 16.33
C ASP A 146 0.31 20.46 15.80
N GLU A 147 1.03 21.34 16.51
CA GLU A 147 2.32 21.81 16.02
C GLU A 147 3.37 20.68 15.97
N GLY A 148 4.16 20.68 14.89
CA GLY A 148 5.03 19.55 14.54
C GLY A 148 4.40 18.57 13.54
N PHE A 149 3.09 18.65 13.27
CA PHE A 149 2.39 17.91 12.22
C PHE A 149 1.98 18.78 11.02
N ASN A 150 2.55 19.99 10.93
CA ASN A 150 2.33 20.96 9.84
C ASN A 150 0.86 21.19 9.46
N SER A 151 -0.08 20.95 10.37
CA SER A 151 -1.52 20.98 10.07
C SER A 151 -1.94 22.31 9.45
N GLY A 152 -2.60 22.26 8.30
CA GLY A 152 -3.01 23.42 7.50
C GLY A 152 -1.90 24.12 6.71
N GLN A 153 -0.65 23.67 6.79
CA GLN A 153 0.44 24.15 5.93
C GLN A 153 0.35 23.49 4.54
N PRO A 154 0.82 24.18 3.47
CA PRO A 154 0.83 23.60 2.14
C PRO A 154 1.72 22.36 2.07
N CYS A 155 1.23 21.34 1.38
CA CYS A 155 1.99 20.16 0.96
C CYS A 155 2.02 20.12 -0.57
N SER A 156 3.13 19.65 -1.12
CA SER A 156 3.19 19.35 -2.54
C SER A 156 2.45 18.05 -2.82
N GLY A 157 1.61 18.06 -3.86
CA GLY A 157 1.01 16.82 -4.36
C GLY A 157 2.06 15.94 -5.05
N GLU A 158 1.72 14.67 -5.23
CA GLU A 158 2.51 13.70 -5.99
C GLU A 158 1.75 13.34 -7.28
N GLY A 159 2.49 13.09 -8.37
CA GLY A 159 1.87 12.72 -9.63
C GLY A 159 0.87 13.72 -10.21
N ALA A 160 -0.32 13.23 -10.52
CA ALA A 160 -1.48 13.97 -10.98
C ALA A 160 -2.19 14.74 -9.86
N CYS A 161 -1.91 14.42 -8.59
CA CYS A 161 -2.54 15.10 -7.46
C CYS A 161 -2.00 16.52 -7.31
N PRO A 162 -2.88 17.54 -7.22
CA PRO A 162 -2.45 18.91 -7.00
C PRO A 162 -1.91 19.11 -5.58
N ASP A 163 -1.19 20.21 -5.38
CA ASP A 163 -0.81 20.68 -4.05
C ASP A 163 -2.03 20.80 -3.13
N GLY A 164 -1.85 20.39 -1.88
CA GLY A 164 -2.88 20.36 -0.85
C GLY A 164 -2.43 21.04 0.43
N VAL A 165 -3.06 20.65 1.54
CA VAL A 165 -2.61 21.02 2.89
C VAL A 165 -2.40 19.78 3.74
N TRP A 166 -1.43 19.81 4.65
CA TRP A 166 -1.24 18.74 5.62
C TRP A 166 -2.42 18.67 6.58
N GLU A 167 -2.89 17.46 6.86
CA GLU A 167 -3.96 17.14 7.80
C GLU A 167 -3.65 15.87 8.59
N CYS A 168 -4.29 15.73 9.74
CA CYS A 168 -4.12 14.57 10.61
C CYS A 168 -4.81 13.33 10.01
N VAL A 169 -4.10 12.21 9.98
CA VAL A 169 -4.67 10.88 9.72
C VAL A 169 -5.13 10.22 11.01
N ASP A 170 -4.24 10.24 12.00
CA ASP A 170 -4.42 9.74 13.35
C ASP A 170 -3.54 10.56 14.30
N SER A 171 -3.52 10.19 15.59
CA SER A 171 -2.75 10.91 16.62
C SER A 171 -1.23 11.00 16.38
N THR A 172 -0.70 10.28 15.40
CA THR A 172 0.74 10.19 15.11
C THR A 172 1.11 10.46 13.65
N GLY A 173 0.14 10.47 12.73
CA GLY A 173 0.35 10.56 11.30
C GLY A 173 -0.29 11.81 10.68
N GLN A 174 0.41 12.37 9.69
CA GLN A 174 -0.10 13.44 8.81
C GLN A 174 -0.18 12.92 7.37
N ARG A 175 -1.09 13.46 6.58
CA ARG A 175 -1.15 13.27 5.12
C ARG A 175 -1.46 14.57 4.41
N CYS A 176 -1.13 14.65 3.14
CA CYS A 176 -1.59 15.75 2.29
C CYS A 176 -3.06 15.53 1.94
N SER A 177 -3.88 16.58 2.01
CA SER A 177 -5.34 16.50 1.82
C SER A 177 -5.77 15.96 0.46
N THR A 178 -4.91 16.07 -0.56
CA THR A 178 -5.17 15.66 -1.95
C THR A 178 -4.69 14.24 -2.29
N LEU A 179 -3.91 13.60 -1.40
CA LEU A 179 -3.41 12.23 -1.56
C LEU A 179 -4.46 11.18 -1.11
N PRO A 180 -4.26 9.88 -1.45
CA PRO A 180 -5.21 8.81 -1.15
C PRO A 180 -5.74 8.81 0.28
N GLY A 181 -7.06 8.90 0.43
CA GLY A 181 -7.79 8.93 1.70
C GLY A 181 -7.70 10.25 2.47
N GLY A 182 -7.24 11.33 1.84
CA GLY A 182 -7.35 12.69 2.38
C GLY A 182 -8.76 13.27 2.29
N SER A 183 -8.97 14.42 2.93
CA SER A 183 -10.26 15.12 2.95
C SER A 183 -10.69 15.69 1.59
N ASP A 184 -9.75 15.94 0.69
CA ASP A 184 -9.97 16.34 -0.71
C ASP A 184 -9.20 15.41 -1.66
N ASP A 185 -9.24 14.10 -1.38
CA ASP A 185 -8.58 13.06 -2.17
C ASP A 185 -8.86 13.22 -3.68
N ARG A 186 -7.77 13.40 -4.45
CA ARG A 186 -7.80 13.56 -5.92
C ARG A 186 -7.18 12.38 -6.66
N SER A 187 -6.81 11.32 -5.95
CA SER A 187 -6.34 10.09 -6.57
C SER A 187 -7.41 9.47 -7.47
N SER A 188 -6.96 8.83 -8.53
CA SER A 188 -7.78 8.03 -9.43
C SER A 188 -7.00 6.79 -9.83
N ALA A 189 -7.68 5.74 -10.29
CA ALA A 189 -6.98 4.53 -10.71
C ALA A 189 -5.99 4.84 -11.85
N GLU A 190 -4.84 4.17 -11.82
CA GLU A 190 -3.81 4.27 -12.84
C GLU A 190 -4.33 4.08 -14.27
N VAL A 191 -3.76 4.88 -15.17
CA VAL A 191 -3.90 4.75 -16.61
C VAL A 191 -2.51 4.89 -17.21
N CYS A 192 -2.18 4.07 -18.22
CA CYS A 192 -0.87 4.10 -18.88
C CYS A 192 -0.66 5.41 -19.66
N ASP A 193 -0.26 6.48 -18.98
CA ASP A 193 -0.06 7.81 -19.54
C ASP A 193 1.24 8.49 -19.08
N GLY A 194 2.06 7.78 -18.31
CA GLY A 194 3.33 8.28 -17.78
C GLY A 194 3.14 9.25 -16.61
N VAL A 195 1.97 9.22 -15.97
CA VAL A 195 1.62 10.03 -14.80
C VAL A 195 1.14 9.11 -13.69
N ASP A 196 1.63 9.35 -12.49
CA ASP A 196 1.12 8.78 -11.24
C ASP A 196 -0.29 9.34 -10.95
N ASN A 197 -1.34 8.62 -11.30
CA ASN A 197 -2.73 9.06 -11.21
C ASN A 197 -3.37 8.77 -9.86
N ASP A 198 -2.87 7.78 -9.14
CA ASP A 198 -3.32 7.35 -7.84
C ASP A 198 -2.50 7.97 -6.69
N CYS A 199 -1.38 8.62 -7.03
CA CYS A 199 -0.56 9.44 -6.18
C CYS A 199 0.09 8.65 -5.03
N ASP A 200 0.50 7.41 -5.30
CA ASP A 200 1.25 6.56 -4.38
C ASP A 200 2.78 6.67 -4.51
N GLY A 201 3.23 7.40 -5.54
CA GLY A 201 4.64 7.71 -5.81
C GLY A 201 5.32 6.81 -6.84
N GLU A 202 4.64 5.76 -7.33
CA GLU A 202 5.04 5.01 -8.52
C GLU A 202 4.31 5.57 -9.76
N THR A 203 4.60 5.08 -10.97
CA THR A 203 3.95 5.60 -12.18
C THR A 203 3.50 4.44 -13.05
N ASP A 204 2.24 4.48 -13.50
CA ASP A 204 1.61 3.48 -14.36
C ASP A 204 1.70 2.04 -13.79
N GLU A 205 1.65 1.90 -12.46
CA GLU A 205 1.62 0.62 -11.76
C GLU A 205 0.21 0.00 -11.70
N ASP A 206 0.13 -1.27 -11.27
CA ASP A 206 -1.13 -2.01 -11.07
C ASP A 206 -2.11 -2.05 -12.28
N ILE A 207 -1.64 -1.70 -13.48
CA ILE A 207 -2.38 -1.79 -14.74
C ILE A 207 -1.95 -2.98 -15.59
N PRO A 208 -2.88 -3.57 -16.35
CA PRO A 208 -2.52 -4.56 -17.36
C PRO A 208 -1.79 -3.87 -18.53
N PRO A 209 -0.75 -4.51 -19.10
CA PRO A 209 -0.08 -3.99 -20.28
C PRO A 209 -1.05 -3.71 -21.43
N LEU A 210 -0.89 -2.56 -22.08
CA LEU A 210 -1.65 -2.22 -23.27
C LEU A 210 -1.20 -3.09 -24.45
N ASP A 211 -2.15 -3.47 -25.29
CA ASP A 211 -1.89 -4.29 -26.49
C ASP A 211 -1.39 -3.44 -27.69
N GLU A 212 -0.61 -2.39 -27.39
CA GLU A 212 -0.11 -1.38 -28.33
C GLU A 212 1.37 -1.59 -28.64
N CYS A 213 1.79 -1.20 -29.85
CA CYS A 213 3.17 -1.35 -30.29
C CYS A 213 3.93 -0.04 -30.16
N GLU A 214 5.14 -0.10 -29.61
CA GLU A 214 6.06 1.05 -29.61
C GLU A 214 6.71 1.20 -30.98
N LEU A 215 6.32 2.23 -31.73
CA LEU A 215 6.82 2.48 -33.08
C LEU A 215 7.29 3.92 -33.25
N GLY A 216 8.28 4.12 -34.11
CA GLY A 216 8.80 5.45 -34.44
C GLY A 216 9.47 6.11 -33.25
N ALA A 217 8.99 7.30 -32.86
CA ALA A 217 9.58 8.05 -31.75
C ALA A 217 9.35 7.40 -30.39
N ALA A 218 8.23 6.68 -30.21
CA ALA A 218 7.86 6.02 -28.96
C ALA A 218 8.78 4.84 -28.61
N ALA A 219 9.50 4.28 -29.59
CA ALA A 219 10.46 3.20 -29.34
C ALA A 219 11.81 3.70 -28.79
N HIS A 220 11.97 5.02 -28.58
CA HIS A 220 13.24 5.67 -28.25
C HIS A 220 13.08 6.96 -27.41
N ASP A 221 12.02 7.09 -26.62
CA ASP A 221 11.74 8.27 -25.78
C ASP A 221 11.99 8.05 -24.27
N GLY A 222 12.43 6.86 -23.88
CA GLY A 222 12.74 6.46 -22.51
C GLY A 222 11.51 6.16 -21.67
N LYS A 223 10.33 6.03 -22.28
CA LYS A 223 9.07 5.73 -21.60
C LYS A 223 8.58 4.34 -21.95
N ASP A 224 7.80 3.77 -21.04
CA ASP A 224 7.08 2.51 -21.24
C ASP A 224 5.65 2.83 -21.69
N ASN A 225 5.48 3.06 -22.99
CA ASN A 225 4.25 3.59 -23.57
C ASN A 225 3.12 2.55 -23.65
N ASN A 226 3.41 1.28 -23.38
CA ASN A 226 2.41 0.23 -23.29
C ASN A 226 2.38 -0.47 -21.93
N CYS A 227 3.09 0.07 -20.93
CA CYS A 227 3.10 -0.38 -19.55
C CYS A 227 3.33 -1.88 -19.41
N ASN A 228 4.23 -2.41 -20.25
CA ASN A 228 4.63 -3.81 -20.21
C ASN A 228 5.86 -4.03 -19.30
N GLY A 229 6.32 -2.96 -18.66
CA GLY A 229 7.47 -2.85 -17.77
C GLY A 229 8.79 -2.60 -18.49
N VAL A 230 8.81 -2.41 -19.82
CA VAL A 230 10.05 -2.26 -20.61
C VAL A 230 9.96 -1.02 -21.46
N PRO A 231 10.77 0.02 -21.17
CA PRO A 231 10.81 1.19 -22.02
C PRO A 231 11.55 0.91 -23.33
N ASP A 232 11.17 1.65 -24.38
CA ASP A 232 11.86 1.70 -25.67
C ASP A 232 12.01 0.35 -26.38
N GLU A 233 10.96 -0.48 -26.36
CA GLU A 233 10.98 -1.74 -27.08
C GLU A 233 10.91 -1.51 -28.60
N PRO A 234 11.79 -2.15 -29.40
CA PRO A 234 11.81 -1.89 -30.84
C PRO A 234 10.64 -2.60 -31.54
N GLY A 235 9.47 -1.97 -31.65
CA GLY A 235 8.31 -2.50 -32.39
C GLY A 235 7.31 -3.28 -31.53
N CYS A 236 6.44 -4.06 -32.16
CA CYS A 236 5.42 -4.84 -31.46
C CYS A 236 6.05 -6.04 -30.73
N MET A 237 6.33 -5.95 -29.44
CA MET A 237 6.92 -7.04 -28.68
C MET A 237 6.07 -7.44 -27.48
N VAL A 238 6.29 -8.64 -26.97
CA VAL A 238 5.67 -9.15 -25.74
C VAL A 238 6.73 -9.80 -24.87
N ARG A 239 6.60 -9.68 -23.55
CA ARG A 239 7.51 -10.31 -22.60
C ARG A 239 7.39 -11.83 -22.63
N VAL A 240 8.53 -12.51 -22.74
CA VAL A 240 8.62 -13.95 -22.54
C VAL A 240 8.51 -14.25 -21.04
N PRO A 241 7.66 -15.20 -20.61
CA PRO A 241 7.33 -15.43 -19.19
C PRO A 241 8.47 -16.19 -18.48
N TYR A 242 9.58 -15.48 -18.26
CA TYR A 242 10.66 -15.92 -17.39
C TYR A 242 10.43 -15.41 -15.98
N THR A 243 10.41 -16.33 -15.00
CA THR A 243 10.26 -16.01 -13.57
C THR A 243 11.61 -15.78 -12.88
N LEU A 244 12.69 -15.66 -13.64
CA LEU A 244 14.02 -15.38 -13.12
C LEU A 244 14.18 -13.87 -12.95
N GLU A 245 14.37 -13.43 -11.71
CA GLU A 245 14.58 -12.03 -11.37
C GLU A 245 15.76 -11.43 -12.17
N GLY A 246 15.54 -10.26 -12.75
CA GLY A 246 16.53 -9.56 -13.59
C GLY A 246 16.75 -10.17 -14.99
N PHE A 247 15.98 -11.19 -15.39
CA PHE A 247 16.05 -11.77 -16.74
C PHE A 247 14.81 -11.38 -17.54
N VAL A 248 14.96 -10.39 -18.42
CA VAL A 248 13.90 -9.91 -19.31
C VAL A 248 14.27 -10.24 -20.74
N VAL A 249 13.35 -10.88 -21.46
CA VAL A 249 13.46 -11.12 -22.90
C VAL A 249 12.11 -10.80 -23.50
N LEU A 250 12.11 -10.08 -24.60
CA LEU A 250 10.92 -9.79 -25.37
C LEU A 250 11.01 -10.50 -26.71
N ILE A 251 9.86 -10.88 -27.23
CA ILE A 251 9.71 -11.53 -28.53
C ILE A 251 8.75 -10.72 -29.39
N ASP A 252 9.04 -10.66 -30.67
CA ASP A 252 8.13 -10.11 -31.67
C ASP A 252 6.75 -10.77 -31.56
N LYS A 253 5.73 -9.92 -31.41
CA LYS A 253 4.34 -10.33 -31.29
C LYS A 253 3.87 -11.06 -32.54
N TYR A 254 4.31 -10.61 -33.71
CA TYR A 254 3.98 -11.14 -35.03
C TYR A 254 5.23 -11.69 -35.72
N GLU A 255 5.05 -12.61 -36.65
CA GLU A 255 6.13 -13.01 -37.57
C GLU A 255 6.68 -11.79 -38.33
N ALA A 256 7.99 -11.79 -38.60
CA ALA A 256 8.66 -10.62 -39.14
C ALA A 256 8.39 -10.46 -40.66
N THR A 257 8.23 -9.20 -41.06
CA THR A 257 8.31 -8.76 -42.45
C THR A 257 9.61 -7.98 -42.65
N VAL A 258 10.29 -8.20 -43.76
CA VAL A 258 11.58 -7.58 -44.11
C VAL A 258 11.33 -6.28 -44.87
N PHE A 259 11.91 -5.19 -44.37
CA PHE A 259 11.78 -3.84 -44.90
C PHE A 259 13.11 -3.25 -45.36
N GLU A 260 13.02 -2.30 -46.28
CA GLU A 260 14.13 -1.45 -46.73
C GLU A 260 14.63 -0.50 -45.63
N ASN A 261 13.73 0.11 -44.86
CA ASN A 261 14.06 1.12 -43.86
C ASN A 261 13.86 0.60 -42.42
N ALA A 262 14.64 1.17 -41.49
CA ALA A 262 14.62 0.81 -40.07
C ALA A 262 13.30 1.16 -39.36
N ASP A 263 12.57 2.16 -39.84
CA ASP A 263 11.28 2.61 -39.32
C ASP A 263 10.09 1.83 -39.87
N CYS A 264 10.35 0.66 -40.47
CA CYS A 264 9.34 -0.19 -41.10
C CYS A 264 8.57 0.49 -42.23
N THR A 265 9.24 1.38 -42.97
CA THR A 265 8.73 2.01 -44.20
C THR A 265 9.50 1.53 -45.44
N GLY A 266 9.04 1.95 -46.62
CA GLY A 266 9.70 1.62 -47.90
C GLY A 266 9.26 0.28 -48.48
N GLN A 267 10.13 -0.33 -49.29
CA GLN A 267 9.83 -1.61 -49.94
C GLN A 267 9.84 -2.77 -48.93
N ARG A 268 8.90 -3.71 -49.11
CA ARG A 268 8.83 -4.99 -48.41
C ARG A 268 9.31 -6.12 -49.31
N PHE A 269 9.89 -7.15 -48.69
CA PHE A 269 10.51 -8.27 -49.39
C PHE A 269 9.98 -9.60 -48.87
N GLY A 270 9.94 -10.62 -49.72
CA GLY A 270 9.69 -12.00 -49.34
C GLY A 270 8.24 -12.34 -49.02
N GLU A 271 7.26 -11.50 -49.36
CA GLU A 271 5.83 -11.79 -49.10
C GLU A 271 5.26 -12.83 -50.09
N GLU A 272 5.85 -12.94 -51.28
CA GLU A 272 5.34 -13.73 -52.41
C GLU A 272 5.87 -15.18 -52.43
N LYS A 273 4.97 -16.15 -52.67
CA LYS A 273 5.27 -17.60 -52.54
C LYS A 273 6.34 -18.07 -53.51
N SER A 274 6.18 -17.67 -54.77
CA SER A 274 6.96 -18.17 -55.90
C SER A 274 8.00 -17.17 -56.39
N SER A 275 8.30 -16.14 -55.59
CA SER A 275 9.25 -15.09 -55.94
C SER A 275 10.36 -15.00 -54.90
N TYR A 276 11.60 -14.89 -55.37
CA TYR A 276 12.73 -14.47 -54.56
C TYR A 276 13.07 -13.04 -54.98
N ASP A 277 12.59 -12.07 -54.21
CA ASP A 277 12.64 -10.64 -54.50
C ASP A 277 13.68 -9.88 -53.67
N TYR A 278 14.45 -10.59 -52.84
CA TYR A 278 15.54 -9.99 -52.08
C TYR A 278 16.66 -9.43 -52.99
N PRO A 279 17.22 -8.25 -52.67
CA PRO A 279 18.22 -7.60 -53.50
C PRO A 279 19.55 -8.38 -53.49
N ALA A 280 20.28 -8.35 -54.61
CA ALA A 280 21.55 -9.07 -54.74
C ALA A 280 22.62 -8.65 -53.71
N GLY A 281 22.55 -7.43 -53.19
CA GLY A 281 23.41 -6.92 -52.12
C GLY A 281 23.10 -7.48 -50.73
N TRP A 282 22.03 -8.27 -50.60
CA TRP A 282 21.61 -8.96 -49.36
C TRP A 282 21.63 -10.48 -49.54
N PRO A 283 22.83 -11.09 -49.69
CA PRO A 283 22.98 -12.47 -50.12
C PRO A 283 22.52 -13.49 -49.07
N PRO A 284 22.22 -14.74 -49.46
CA PRO A 284 21.74 -15.81 -48.56
C PRO A 284 22.78 -16.32 -47.54
N ASN A 285 24.02 -15.83 -47.58
CA ASN A 285 25.09 -16.16 -46.64
C ASN A 285 25.65 -14.88 -46.01
N ASP A 286 26.53 -15.00 -45.02
CA ASP A 286 27.12 -13.86 -44.29
C ASP A 286 28.25 -13.12 -45.03
N THR A 287 28.52 -13.43 -46.30
CA THR A 287 29.64 -12.84 -47.03
C THR A 287 29.17 -11.76 -47.99
N SER A 288 29.99 -10.73 -48.21
CA SER A 288 29.77 -9.71 -49.26
C SER A 288 28.45 -8.92 -49.14
N VAL A 289 27.99 -8.65 -47.92
CA VAL A 289 26.78 -7.87 -47.65
C VAL A 289 27.02 -6.39 -47.99
N THR A 290 26.13 -5.81 -48.79
CA THR A 290 26.20 -4.40 -49.24
C THR A 290 24.89 -3.64 -49.09
N VAL A 291 23.78 -4.36 -48.83
CA VAL A 291 22.47 -3.80 -48.51
C VAL A 291 22.08 -4.24 -47.11
N THR A 292 21.53 -3.33 -46.32
CA THR A 292 20.94 -3.61 -45.00
C THR A 292 19.43 -3.63 -45.16
N LEU A 293 18.79 -4.66 -44.62
CA LEU A 293 17.34 -4.77 -44.52
C LEU A 293 16.97 -5.07 -43.07
N TYR A 294 15.76 -4.68 -42.68
CA TYR A 294 15.31 -4.63 -41.29
C TYR A 294 14.14 -5.60 -41.09
N ALA A 295 14.13 -6.28 -39.94
CA ALA A 295 13.00 -7.10 -39.52
C ALA A 295 12.00 -6.25 -38.74
N CYS A 296 10.73 -6.24 -39.17
CA CYS A 296 9.65 -5.53 -38.52
C CYS A 296 8.51 -6.49 -38.17
N SER A 297 8.06 -6.43 -36.92
CA SER A 297 6.90 -7.19 -36.43
C SER A 297 5.71 -6.24 -36.33
N LEU A 298 4.75 -6.38 -37.24
CA LEU A 298 3.58 -5.50 -37.35
C LEU A 298 2.32 -6.33 -37.70
N PRO A 299 1.15 -5.97 -37.16
CA PRO A 299 -0.10 -6.65 -37.50
C PRO A 299 -0.51 -6.38 -38.96
N GLY A 300 -1.21 -7.34 -39.56
CA GLY A 300 -1.84 -7.15 -40.87
C GLY A 300 -0.89 -7.29 -42.08
N LEU A 301 0.40 -7.54 -41.86
CA LEU A 301 1.39 -7.78 -42.92
C LEU A 301 1.56 -9.27 -43.21
N ARG A 302 1.92 -9.64 -44.44
CA ARG A 302 2.32 -11.02 -44.72
C ARG A 302 3.76 -11.22 -44.24
N PRO A 303 4.05 -12.31 -43.51
CA PRO A 303 5.41 -12.53 -43.05
C PRO A 303 6.34 -12.87 -44.21
N SER A 304 7.59 -12.43 -44.09
CA SER A 304 8.62 -12.68 -45.09
C SER A 304 9.09 -14.13 -45.05
N ARG A 305 9.24 -14.72 -46.23
CA ARG A 305 9.68 -16.10 -46.45
C ARG A 305 10.79 -16.17 -47.50
N ASN A 306 11.17 -17.38 -47.92
CA ASN A 306 12.21 -17.62 -48.93
C ASN A 306 13.58 -17.05 -48.50
N LEU A 307 13.88 -17.09 -47.21
CA LEU A 307 15.11 -16.53 -46.64
C LEU A 307 15.87 -17.56 -45.80
N THR A 308 17.19 -17.41 -45.79
CA THR A 308 18.09 -18.28 -45.01
C THR A 308 18.16 -17.84 -43.56
N TRP A 309 18.68 -18.72 -42.71
CA TRP A 309 18.96 -18.39 -41.31
C TRP A 309 19.90 -17.17 -41.17
N TYR A 310 20.90 -17.06 -42.07
CA TYR A 310 21.81 -15.93 -42.10
C TYR A 310 21.09 -14.61 -42.41
N GLN A 311 20.14 -14.65 -43.33
CA GLN A 311 19.30 -13.51 -43.67
C GLN A 311 18.39 -13.12 -42.50
N ALA A 312 17.68 -14.08 -41.89
CA ALA A 312 16.83 -13.86 -40.71
C ALA A 312 17.60 -13.17 -39.57
N ARG A 313 18.74 -13.76 -39.19
CA ARG A 313 19.57 -13.24 -38.08
C ARG A 313 20.06 -11.83 -38.35
N ARG A 314 20.53 -11.54 -39.57
CA ARG A 314 21.01 -10.19 -39.91
C ARG A 314 19.88 -9.16 -39.95
N ALA A 315 18.68 -9.53 -40.39
CA ALA A 315 17.54 -8.62 -40.37
C ALA A 315 17.17 -8.23 -38.93
N CYS A 316 17.15 -9.21 -38.00
CA CYS A 316 16.95 -8.93 -36.58
C CYS A 316 18.05 -8.01 -36.03
N GLN A 317 19.32 -8.31 -36.31
CA GLN A 317 20.47 -7.52 -35.86
C GLN A 317 20.43 -6.08 -36.39
N ALA A 318 20.01 -5.89 -37.64
CA ALA A 318 19.83 -4.57 -38.22
C ALA A 318 18.75 -3.75 -37.50
N SER A 319 17.71 -4.41 -36.99
CA SER A 319 16.64 -3.82 -36.18
C SER A 319 16.99 -3.67 -34.68
N GLY A 320 18.27 -3.85 -34.28
CA GLY A 320 18.68 -3.77 -32.88
C GLY A 320 18.26 -4.98 -32.03
N LYS A 321 17.78 -6.05 -32.66
CA LYS A 321 17.30 -7.29 -32.03
C LYS A 321 18.27 -8.44 -32.28
N ARG A 322 17.92 -9.63 -31.82
CA ARG A 322 18.54 -10.89 -32.21
C ARG A 322 17.49 -11.85 -32.76
N LEU A 323 17.95 -12.89 -33.45
CA LEU A 323 17.07 -14.01 -33.73
C LEU A 323 16.73 -14.72 -32.41
N CYS A 324 15.48 -15.13 -32.25
CA CYS A 324 15.05 -15.81 -31.03
C CYS A 324 15.81 -17.12 -30.81
N THR A 325 16.10 -17.47 -29.56
CA THR A 325 16.50 -18.84 -29.26
C THR A 325 15.28 -19.76 -29.30
N LYS A 326 15.50 -21.07 -29.48
CA LYS A 326 14.44 -22.08 -29.37
C LYS A 326 13.69 -21.94 -28.03
N ARG A 327 14.42 -21.65 -26.95
CA ARG A 327 13.84 -21.49 -25.62
C ARG A 327 12.93 -20.27 -25.53
N ASP A 328 13.37 -19.10 -26.00
CA ASP A 328 12.57 -17.88 -25.96
C ASP A 328 11.28 -18.06 -26.77
N TRP A 329 11.43 -18.61 -27.97
CA TRP A 329 10.32 -18.89 -28.87
C TRP A 329 9.26 -19.81 -28.24
N SER A 330 9.70 -20.91 -27.66
CA SER A 330 8.80 -21.90 -27.08
C SER A 330 8.13 -21.44 -25.80
N MET A 331 8.84 -20.69 -24.95
CA MET A 331 8.25 -20.07 -23.77
C MET A 331 7.19 -19.04 -24.16
N ALA A 332 7.47 -18.21 -25.17
CA ALA A 332 6.50 -17.26 -25.69
C ALA A 332 5.26 -17.95 -26.28
N CYS A 333 5.45 -19.12 -26.89
CA CYS A 333 4.36 -19.86 -27.51
C CYS A 333 3.41 -20.46 -26.46
N GLY A 334 3.95 -21.11 -25.43
CA GLY A 334 3.14 -21.98 -24.59
C GLY A 334 3.23 -21.74 -23.09
N ALA A 335 4.13 -20.91 -22.57
CA ALA A 335 4.21 -20.69 -21.13
C ALA A 335 3.31 -19.53 -20.68
N ASP A 336 2.95 -19.54 -19.40
CA ASP A 336 2.18 -18.48 -18.74
C ASP A 336 2.88 -18.08 -17.43
N TRP A 337 2.54 -16.91 -16.89
CA TRP A 337 3.18 -16.31 -15.71
C TRP A 337 2.93 -17.10 -14.42
N ASP A 338 1.85 -17.88 -14.37
CA ASP A 338 1.53 -18.80 -13.27
C ASP A 338 2.34 -20.12 -13.31
N GLY A 339 3.22 -20.27 -14.31
CA GLY A 339 4.03 -21.47 -14.54
C GLY A 339 3.31 -22.58 -15.30
N SER A 340 2.07 -22.34 -15.76
CA SER A 340 1.37 -23.26 -16.65
C SER A 340 2.00 -23.28 -18.05
N ASN A 341 1.78 -24.39 -18.74
CA ASN A 341 2.45 -24.74 -19.99
C ASN A 341 1.42 -25.35 -20.94
N PHE A 342 1.32 -24.80 -22.14
CA PHE A 342 0.37 -25.14 -23.19
C PHE A 342 1.13 -25.71 -24.39
N GLN A 343 0.65 -26.83 -24.92
CA GLN A 343 1.25 -27.51 -26.05
C GLN A 343 1.02 -26.75 -27.37
N TYR A 344 0.00 -25.90 -27.43
CA TYR A 344 -0.29 -24.98 -28.53
C TYR A 344 -0.55 -23.57 -27.96
N PRO A 345 -0.36 -22.49 -28.74
CA PRO A 345 -0.61 -21.13 -28.27
C PRO A 345 -2.00 -20.94 -27.66
N TYR A 346 -2.99 -21.61 -28.24
CA TYR A 346 -4.41 -21.46 -27.92
C TYR A 346 -4.99 -22.57 -27.03
N ALA A 347 -4.24 -23.63 -26.71
CA ALA A 347 -4.77 -24.77 -25.99
C ALA A 347 -3.70 -25.63 -25.31
N ASP A 348 -4.06 -26.24 -24.18
CA ASP A 348 -3.14 -27.04 -23.37
C ASP A 348 -2.66 -28.28 -24.13
N ARG A 349 -3.55 -29.07 -24.74
CA ARG A 349 -3.16 -30.33 -25.41
C ARG A 349 -3.90 -30.64 -26.69
N VAL A 350 -4.92 -29.84 -27.02
CA VAL A 350 -5.84 -30.16 -28.11
C VAL A 350 -5.48 -29.35 -29.33
N TYR A 351 -5.03 -30.05 -30.38
CA TYR A 351 -4.84 -29.44 -31.68
C TYR A 351 -6.19 -29.02 -32.26
N SER A 352 -6.24 -27.80 -32.79
CA SER A 352 -7.40 -27.28 -33.51
C SER A 352 -7.04 -27.09 -34.99
N PRO A 353 -7.74 -27.76 -35.92
CA PRO A 353 -7.54 -27.58 -37.36
C PRO A 353 -7.83 -26.16 -37.87
N THR A 354 -8.49 -25.33 -37.05
CA THR A 354 -8.97 -24.00 -37.44
C THR A 354 -8.47 -22.88 -36.54
N ALA A 355 -7.73 -23.16 -35.47
CA ALA A 355 -7.22 -22.10 -34.59
C ALA A 355 -6.16 -21.24 -35.29
N CYS A 356 -5.27 -21.88 -36.05
CA CYS A 356 -4.14 -21.25 -36.71
C CYS A 356 -4.07 -21.55 -38.21
N ASN A 357 -3.22 -20.82 -38.95
CA ASN A 357 -2.99 -21.04 -40.37
C ASN A 357 -2.04 -22.23 -40.61
N THR A 358 -2.50 -23.43 -40.29
CA THR A 358 -1.80 -24.67 -40.63
C THR A 358 -2.40 -25.27 -41.92
N PHE A 359 -1.80 -26.34 -42.45
CA PHE A 359 -2.30 -26.96 -43.69
C PHE A 359 -3.75 -27.49 -43.58
N THR A 360 -4.21 -27.82 -42.37
CA THR A 360 -5.59 -28.28 -42.14
C THR A 360 -6.63 -27.17 -42.30
N ARG A 361 -6.21 -25.90 -42.30
CA ARG A 361 -7.08 -24.74 -42.59
C ARG A 361 -7.35 -24.56 -44.09
N LEU A 362 -6.54 -25.19 -44.96
CA LEU A 362 -6.69 -25.18 -46.42
C LEU A 362 -6.62 -23.79 -47.08
N VAL A 363 -5.91 -22.82 -46.48
CA VAL A 363 -5.65 -21.51 -47.11
C VAL A 363 -4.69 -21.65 -48.30
N GLY A 364 -3.68 -22.52 -48.18
CA GLY A 364 -2.69 -22.81 -49.23
C GLY A 364 -1.57 -21.77 -49.38
N ASP A 365 -1.59 -20.73 -48.55
CA ASP A 365 -0.58 -19.68 -48.48
C ASP A 365 -0.53 -19.05 -47.07
N THR A 366 0.41 -18.13 -46.85
CA THR A 366 0.44 -17.32 -45.63
C THR A 366 -0.83 -16.47 -45.49
N VAL A 367 -1.18 -16.14 -44.25
CA VAL A 367 -2.14 -15.08 -43.94
C VAL A 367 -1.39 -13.89 -43.35
N ALA A 368 -2.07 -12.74 -43.30
CA ALA A 368 -1.54 -11.58 -42.61
C ALA A 368 -1.33 -11.93 -41.13
N SER A 369 -0.16 -11.60 -40.58
CA SER A 369 0.18 -11.88 -39.19
C SER A 369 -0.80 -11.15 -38.26
N GLY A 370 -1.23 -11.84 -37.21
CA GLY A 370 -2.25 -11.35 -36.30
C GLY A 370 -3.69 -11.43 -36.80
N SER A 371 -3.95 -11.93 -38.01
CA SER A 371 -5.32 -11.98 -38.57
C SER A 371 -6.21 -13.08 -37.98
N LEU A 372 -5.62 -14.01 -37.23
CA LEU A 372 -6.33 -15.11 -36.57
C LEU A 372 -6.30 -14.91 -35.06
N ASP A 373 -7.35 -14.33 -34.50
CA ASP A 373 -7.48 -14.09 -33.05
C ASP A 373 -7.35 -15.37 -32.21
N THR A 374 -7.73 -16.50 -32.80
CA THR A 374 -7.60 -17.82 -32.17
C THR A 374 -6.18 -18.38 -32.20
N CYS A 375 -5.27 -17.79 -32.97
CA CYS A 375 -3.87 -18.21 -33.05
C CYS A 375 -2.97 -17.32 -32.20
N ARG A 376 -3.34 -17.16 -30.93
CA ARG A 376 -2.67 -16.26 -29.98
C ARG A 376 -2.28 -17.03 -28.73
N SER A 377 -1.06 -16.83 -28.24
CA SER A 377 -0.63 -17.32 -26.93
C SER A 377 -1.26 -16.51 -25.81
N ARG A 378 -1.14 -16.98 -24.57
CA ARG A 378 -1.65 -16.25 -23.41
C ARG A 378 -0.94 -14.93 -23.14
N ILE A 379 0.36 -14.86 -23.46
CA ILE A 379 1.16 -13.64 -23.33
C ILE A 379 0.97 -12.68 -24.53
N GLY A 380 0.25 -13.12 -25.56
CA GLY A 380 -0.20 -12.28 -26.65
C GLY A 380 0.60 -12.34 -27.95
N SER A 381 1.56 -13.26 -28.09
CA SER A 381 2.22 -13.56 -29.36
C SER A 381 1.28 -14.32 -30.32
N TYR A 382 1.40 -14.03 -31.61
CA TYR A 382 0.56 -14.58 -32.67
C TYR A 382 1.33 -15.55 -33.55
N ASP A 383 0.58 -16.44 -34.21
CA ASP A 383 1.03 -17.23 -35.36
C ASP A 383 2.22 -18.17 -35.09
N GLN A 384 2.50 -18.51 -33.82
CA GLN A 384 3.57 -19.46 -33.48
C GLN A 384 3.22 -20.92 -33.81
N SER A 385 1.98 -21.19 -34.24
CA SER A 385 1.62 -22.48 -34.84
C SER A 385 1.18 -22.27 -36.28
N GLY A 386 1.94 -22.75 -37.26
CA GLY A 386 1.62 -22.58 -38.67
C GLY A 386 2.05 -21.22 -39.19
N ASN A 387 1.40 -20.77 -40.26
CA ASN A 387 1.86 -19.70 -41.14
C ASN A 387 3.25 -20.04 -41.71
N LEU A 388 4.36 -19.65 -41.09
CA LEU A 388 5.70 -20.09 -41.48
C LEU A 388 6.40 -20.86 -40.35
N TRP A 389 7.24 -21.81 -40.76
CA TRP A 389 8.33 -22.27 -39.89
C TRP A 389 9.21 -21.09 -39.54
N GLU A 390 9.68 -21.07 -38.30
CA GLU A 390 10.50 -19.95 -37.83
C GLU A 390 11.91 -20.38 -37.51
N TRP A 391 12.88 -19.71 -38.13
CA TRP A 391 14.28 -19.83 -37.76
C TRP A 391 14.52 -19.41 -36.32
N THR A 392 15.32 -20.20 -35.61
CA THR A 392 15.87 -19.81 -34.29
C THR A 392 17.39 -19.77 -34.33
N ASP A 393 18.00 -19.03 -33.41
CA ASP A 393 19.45 -18.94 -33.26
C ASP A 393 20.06 -20.21 -32.64
N SER A 394 19.21 -21.12 -32.14
CA SER A 394 19.66 -22.34 -31.48
C SER A 394 20.20 -23.38 -32.47
N PRO A 395 21.34 -24.02 -32.17
CA PRO A 395 21.76 -25.20 -32.91
C PRO A 395 20.71 -26.31 -32.76
N CYS A 396 20.55 -27.11 -33.80
CA CYS A 396 19.74 -28.31 -33.72
C CYS A 396 20.41 -29.33 -32.78
N GLU A 397 19.65 -29.97 -31.90
CA GLU A 397 20.12 -30.94 -30.93
C GLU A 397 20.60 -32.24 -31.61
N LYS A 398 19.96 -32.60 -32.73
CA LYS A 398 20.30 -33.80 -33.51
C LYS A 398 21.51 -33.60 -34.42
N ASP A 399 21.82 -32.36 -34.78
CA ASP A 399 22.90 -32.01 -35.72
C ASP A 399 23.33 -30.55 -35.51
N ALA A 400 24.47 -30.35 -34.86
CA ALA A 400 24.99 -29.01 -34.55
C ALA A 400 25.35 -28.18 -35.80
N ALA A 401 25.48 -28.80 -36.98
CA ALA A 401 25.67 -28.08 -38.25
C ALA A 401 24.37 -27.43 -38.77
N LYS A 402 23.22 -27.83 -38.22
CA LYS A 402 21.90 -27.31 -38.55
C LYS A 402 21.40 -26.31 -37.52
N ARG A 403 20.29 -25.68 -37.84
CA ARG A 403 19.56 -24.76 -36.95
C ARG A 403 18.18 -25.32 -36.65
N SER A 404 17.72 -25.03 -35.43
CA SER A 404 16.39 -25.43 -35.00
C SER A 404 15.34 -24.52 -35.63
N VAL A 405 14.24 -25.11 -36.08
CA VAL A 405 13.08 -24.42 -36.67
C VAL A 405 11.81 -24.79 -35.92
N GLN A 406 10.90 -23.81 -35.79
CA GLN A 406 9.79 -23.90 -34.85
C GLN A 406 8.42 -23.62 -35.51
N GLY A 407 7.34 -24.07 -34.87
CA GLY A 407 5.95 -23.68 -35.18
C GLY A 407 5.23 -24.37 -36.34
N GLY A 408 5.94 -24.97 -37.29
CA GLY A 408 5.30 -25.51 -38.49
C GLY A 408 4.81 -24.43 -39.45
N ALA A 409 4.32 -24.81 -40.63
CA ALA A 409 3.88 -23.85 -41.65
C ALA A 409 2.43 -24.10 -42.12
N TYR A 410 1.93 -23.20 -42.97
CA TYR A 410 0.62 -23.32 -43.62
C TYR A 410 0.52 -24.51 -44.58
N GLU A 411 1.63 -25.16 -44.93
CA GLU A 411 1.67 -26.38 -45.75
C GLU A 411 2.51 -27.46 -45.06
N CYS A 412 2.17 -28.73 -45.32
CA CYS A 412 2.81 -29.88 -44.71
C CYS A 412 3.13 -30.92 -45.77
N TRP A 413 4.39 -31.34 -45.80
CA TRP A 413 4.89 -32.42 -46.63
C TRP A 413 5.59 -33.45 -45.74
N THR A 414 5.35 -34.72 -46.00
CA THR A 414 6.02 -35.84 -45.31
C THR A 414 6.72 -36.74 -46.31
N GLN A 415 7.76 -37.41 -45.85
CA GLN A 415 8.56 -38.31 -46.67
C GLN A 415 8.10 -39.75 -46.42
N THR A 416 7.50 -40.36 -47.45
CA THR A 416 7.13 -41.78 -47.46
C THR A 416 8.12 -42.60 -48.26
N THR A 417 7.94 -43.92 -48.25
CA THR A 417 8.73 -44.85 -49.06
C THR A 417 8.57 -44.60 -50.57
N SER A 418 7.48 -43.94 -50.98
CA SER A 418 7.17 -43.52 -52.36
C SER A 418 7.70 -42.13 -52.73
N GLY A 419 8.27 -41.38 -51.80
CA GLY A 419 8.77 -40.02 -52.03
C GLY A 419 8.11 -39.00 -51.11
N TRP A 420 8.09 -37.73 -51.54
CA TRP A 420 7.41 -36.68 -50.78
C TRP A 420 5.94 -36.62 -51.17
N GLU A 421 5.06 -36.60 -50.16
CA GLU A 421 3.62 -36.43 -50.31
C GLU A 421 3.08 -35.38 -49.35
N ALA A 422 1.94 -34.80 -49.69
CA ALA A 422 1.26 -33.85 -48.82
C ALA A 422 0.71 -34.59 -47.59
N CYS A 423 0.80 -33.96 -46.43
CA CYS A 423 0.32 -34.59 -45.19
C CYS A 423 -1.20 -34.82 -45.25
N ASP A 424 -1.64 -35.98 -44.75
CA ASP A 424 -3.05 -36.33 -44.62
C ASP A 424 -3.46 -36.31 -43.13
N PHE A 425 -4.40 -35.43 -42.76
CA PHE A 425 -4.88 -35.32 -41.38
C PHE A 425 -5.74 -36.50 -40.95
N ASP A 426 -6.38 -37.18 -41.90
CA ASP A 426 -7.21 -38.34 -41.63
C ASP A 426 -6.37 -39.62 -41.54
N ASP A 427 -5.10 -39.59 -41.95
CA ASP A 427 -4.14 -40.68 -41.74
C ASP A 427 -3.68 -40.72 -40.27
N PRO A 428 -4.05 -41.75 -39.49
CA PRO A 428 -3.70 -41.85 -38.07
C PRO A 428 -2.18 -41.94 -37.83
N ASP A 429 -1.41 -42.44 -38.80
CA ASP A 429 0.04 -42.58 -38.69
C ASP A 429 0.77 -41.24 -38.92
N GLN A 430 0.14 -40.29 -39.62
CA GLN A 430 0.68 -38.94 -39.82
C GLN A 430 0.12 -37.95 -38.79
N ARG A 431 -1.14 -38.13 -38.38
CA ARG A 431 -1.88 -37.18 -37.55
C ARG A 431 -1.14 -36.81 -36.26
N ARG A 432 -0.73 -37.79 -35.47
CA ARG A 432 -0.06 -37.51 -34.18
C ARG A 432 1.42 -37.18 -34.35
N THR A 433 2.12 -37.91 -35.21
CA THR A 433 3.59 -37.96 -35.30
C THR A 433 4.17 -36.89 -36.21
N ASP A 434 3.42 -36.45 -37.21
CA ASP A 434 3.86 -35.43 -38.15
C ASP A 434 3.03 -34.16 -38.03
N ILE A 435 1.71 -34.25 -37.92
CA ILE A 435 0.86 -33.07 -38.08
C ILE A 435 0.69 -32.30 -36.76
N GLU A 436 0.12 -32.95 -35.75
CA GLU A 436 -0.13 -32.33 -34.46
C GLU A 436 1.19 -31.90 -33.81
N GLN A 437 2.27 -32.69 -33.94
CA GLN A 437 3.58 -32.40 -33.33
C GLN A 437 4.33 -31.22 -33.95
N ARG A 438 4.25 -31.00 -35.26
CA ARG A 438 4.97 -29.90 -35.94
C ARG A 438 4.53 -28.53 -35.49
N HIS A 439 3.27 -28.41 -35.07
CA HIS A 439 2.64 -27.14 -34.73
C HIS A 439 2.64 -26.83 -33.23
N GLN A 440 3.38 -27.58 -32.43
CA GLN A 440 3.41 -27.39 -30.99
C GLN A 440 4.40 -26.32 -30.58
N CYS A 441 4.24 -25.79 -29.38
CA CYS A 441 5.18 -24.86 -28.75
C CYS A 441 6.55 -25.48 -28.41
N GLN A 442 6.86 -26.68 -28.90
CA GLN A 442 8.12 -27.43 -28.73
C GLN A 442 8.75 -27.28 -27.33
N TYR A 443 10.07 -27.10 -27.18
CA TYR A 443 10.75 -27.23 -25.88
C TYR A 443 10.55 -26.01 -24.96
N PRO A 444 10.04 -26.15 -23.72
CA PRO A 444 10.02 -27.37 -22.92
C PRO A 444 8.70 -28.16 -22.96
N MET A 445 7.70 -27.69 -23.70
CA MET A 445 6.38 -28.34 -23.84
C MET A 445 6.49 -29.74 -24.44
N THR A 446 7.36 -29.92 -25.44
CA THR A 446 7.72 -31.21 -26.05
C THR A 446 9.20 -31.29 -26.42
N TYR A 447 9.70 -32.52 -26.60
CA TYR A 447 11.11 -32.82 -26.93
C TYR A 447 11.35 -33.04 -28.43
N THR A 448 10.44 -32.56 -29.28
CA THR A 448 10.61 -32.69 -30.72
C THR A 448 11.52 -31.58 -31.22
N ASP A 449 12.50 -31.95 -32.04
CA ASP A 449 13.43 -31.01 -32.64
C ASP A 449 13.38 -31.14 -34.16
N TYR A 450 12.98 -30.05 -34.81
CA TYR A 450 12.97 -29.88 -36.25
C TYR A 450 14.17 -29.06 -36.65
N CYS A 451 14.86 -29.52 -37.70
CA CYS A 451 16.18 -29.04 -38.02
C CYS A 451 16.35 -28.86 -39.51
N ASP A 452 16.94 -27.74 -39.90
CA ASP A 452 17.22 -27.46 -41.30
C ASP A 452 18.61 -26.83 -41.47
N SER A 453 19.16 -26.96 -42.67
CA SER A 453 20.44 -26.36 -43.05
C SER A 453 20.30 -24.84 -42.99
N PRO A 454 21.28 -24.10 -42.43
CA PRO A 454 21.19 -22.64 -42.34
C PRO A 454 21.16 -21.93 -43.70
N LEU A 455 21.47 -22.64 -44.80
CA LEU A 455 21.37 -22.16 -46.18
C LEU A 455 20.02 -22.49 -46.85
N THR A 456 19.14 -23.25 -46.19
CA THR A 456 17.82 -23.54 -46.73
C THR A 456 17.01 -22.24 -46.79
N ALA A 457 16.36 -22.02 -47.93
CA ALA A 457 15.41 -20.95 -48.15
C ALA A 457 14.27 -21.52 -48.98
N ASN A 458 13.05 -21.46 -48.45
CA ASN A 458 11.85 -21.96 -49.12
C ASN A 458 10.62 -21.15 -48.70
N ALA A 459 9.49 -21.44 -49.34
CA ALA A 459 8.27 -20.67 -49.19
C ALA A 459 7.56 -20.87 -47.83
N THR A 460 8.05 -21.78 -47.00
CA THR A 460 7.49 -22.10 -45.68
C THR A 460 8.39 -21.65 -44.55
N MET A 461 9.51 -20.99 -44.85
CA MET A 461 10.50 -20.60 -43.86
C MET A 461 10.56 -19.08 -43.69
N GLY A 462 10.20 -18.62 -42.51
CA GLY A 462 10.26 -17.24 -42.03
C GLY A 462 11.00 -17.16 -40.70
N PHE A 463 10.70 -16.14 -39.91
CA PHE A 463 11.36 -15.88 -38.64
C PHE A 463 10.61 -14.82 -37.83
N ARG A 464 11.01 -14.69 -36.56
CA ARG A 464 10.71 -13.54 -35.72
C ARG A 464 11.91 -13.21 -34.85
N CYS A 465 11.98 -11.99 -34.34
CA CYS A 465 13.10 -11.51 -33.55
C CYS A 465 12.78 -11.47 -32.06
N CYS A 466 13.84 -11.51 -31.25
CA CYS A 466 13.79 -11.33 -29.81
C CYS A 466 14.72 -10.19 -29.43
N TRP A 467 14.42 -9.51 -28.34
CA TRP A 467 15.19 -8.38 -27.84
C TRP A 467 15.46 -8.58 -26.35
N ASP A 468 16.71 -8.29 -25.97
CA ASP A 468 17.15 -8.29 -24.58
C ASP A 468 17.34 -6.81 -24.22
N PRO A 469 16.53 -6.25 -23.31
CA PRO A 469 16.69 -4.86 -22.90
C PRO A 469 18.07 -4.64 -22.24
N PRO A 470 18.66 -3.45 -22.41
CA PRO A 470 20.03 -3.14 -22.01
C PRO A 470 20.31 -3.15 -20.50
#